data_AF-A0A8D9BHI7-F1
#
_entry.id   AF-A0A8D9BHI7-F1
#
_cell.length_a   1.000
_cell.length_b   1.000
_cell.length_c   1.000
_cell.angle_alpha   90.00
_cell.angle_beta   90.00
_cell.angle_gamma   90.00
#
_symmetry.space_group_name_H-M   'P 1'
#
loop_
_entity.id
_entity.type
_entity.pdbx_description
1 polymer ?
#
loop_
_entity_poly.entity_id
_entity_poly.type
_entity_poly.pdbx_seq_one_letter_code
_entity_poly.pdbx_strand_id
1 'polypeptide(L)'
;MGEVQVLIKEISELLKSGGFHLHKFYSNIPDVLNNQDQSTVIFDSDDAIKTLGLQWKPNTDVFVFSVQPYTSTKVTKRTILSEIGKIFDPLRLINPITLKAKLIMQGRIVPFHGTNRSHNLCTLPG
;
A
#
# COMPACT_ATOMS: atom_id res chain seq x y z
N MET A 1 16.15 -25.09 -0.83
CA MET A 1 17.18 -24.05 -1.13
C MET A 1 17.46 -23.93 -2.62
N GLY A 2 17.65 -25.03 -3.38
CA GLY A 2 17.96 -24.95 -4.82
C GLY A 2 16.81 -24.56 -5.76
N GLU A 3 15.54 -24.86 -5.41
CA GLU A 3 14.39 -24.60 -6.30
C GLU A 3 14.18 -23.13 -6.64
N VAL A 4 14.37 -22.23 -5.67
CA VAL A 4 14.19 -20.79 -5.87
C VAL A 4 15.23 -20.24 -6.85
N GLN A 5 16.48 -20.72 -6.77
CA GLN A 5 17.56 -20.29 -7.67
C GLN A 5 17.32 -20.77 -9.10
N VAL A 6 16.83 -22.02 -9.26
CA VAL A 6 16.43 -22.56 -10.55
C VAL A 6 15.32 -21.70 -11.17
N LEU A 7 14.27 -21.40 -10.41
CA LEU A 7 13.16 -20.55 -10.86
C LEU A 7 13.62 -19.15 -11.30
N ILE A 8 14.48 -18.49 -10.53
CA ILE A 8 14.97 -17.15 -10.90
C ILE A 8 15.75 -17.22 -12.22
N LYS A 9 16.56 -18.25 -12.42
CA LYS A 9 17.31 -18.46 -13.66
C LYS A 9 16.38 -18.70 -14.85
N GLU A 10 15.42 -19.62 -14.71
CA GLU A 10 14.44 -19.92 -15.75
C GLU A 10 13.62 -18.68 -16.15
N ILE A 11 13.17 -17.90 -15.17
CA ILE A 11 12.45 -16.64 -15.40
C ILE A 11 13.35 -15.63 -16.12
N SER A 12 14.62 -15.54 -15.73
CA SER A 12 15.58 -14.62 -16.36
C SER A 12 15.82 -14.97 -17.83
N GLU A 13 15.99 -16.26 -18.14
CA GLU A 13 16.18 -16.76 -19.51
C GLU A 13 14.91 -16.58 -20.36
N LEU A 14 13.74 -16.87 -19.79
CA LEU A 14 12.45 -16.68 -20.46
C LEU A 14 12.22 -15.21 -20.81
N LEU A 15 12.39 -14.30 -19.85
CA LEU A 15 12.24 -12.86 -20.09
C LEU A 15 13.24 -12.39 -21.15
N LYS A 16 14.49 -12.84 -21.08
CA LYS A 16 15.52 -12.51 -22.06
C LYS A 16 15.15 -12.99 -23.47
N SER A 17 14.54 -14.18 -23.61
CA SER A 17 14.03 -14.68 -24.89
C SER A 17 12.96 -13.76 -25.51
N GLY A 18 12.17 -13.08 -24.67
CA GLY A 18 11.20 -12.07 -25.07
C GLY A 18 11.76 -10.66 -25.25
N GLY A 19 13.07 -10.46 -25.10
CA GLY A 19 13.71 -9.14 -25.15
C GLY A 19 13.60 -8.33 -23.85
N PHE A 20 13.13 -8.93 -22.75
CA PHE A 20 13.03 -8.29 -21.44
C PHE A 20 14.21 -8.70 -20.56
N HIS A 21 15.00 -7.74 -20.12
CA HIS A 21 16.07 -8.00 -19.14
C HIS A 21 15.52 -7.85 -17.72
N LEU A 22 15.64 -8.90 -16.91
CA LEU A 22 15.29 -8.84 -15.50
C LEU A 22 16.23 -7.86 -14.79
N HIS A 23 15.68 -6.73 -14.35
CA HIS A 23 16.51 -5.64 -13.81
C HIS A 23 16.76 -5.76 -12.31
N LYS A 24 15.76 -6.22 -11.54
CA LYS A 24 15.83 -6.34 -10.08
C LYS A 24 15.04 -7.57 -9.61
N PHE A 25 15.57 -8.25 -8.60
CA PHE A 25 14.91 -9.31 -7.88
C PHE A 25 15.05 -9.08 -6.38
N TYR A 26 14.00 -9.37 -5.62
CA TYR A 26 13.96 -9.16 -4.18
C TYR A 26 13.43 -10.42 -3.50
N SER A 27 13.99 -10.76 -2.34
CA SER A 27 13.58 -11.91 -1.53
C SER A 27 13.59 -11.53 -0.04
N ASN A 28 12.69 -12.13 0.73
CA ASN A 28 12.74 -12.12 2.19
C ASN A 28 13.71 -13.18 2.76
N ILE A 29 14.39 -13.95 1.89
CA ILE A 29 15.39 -14.96 2.26
C ILE A 29 16.78 -14.47 1.83
N PRO A 30 17.68 -14.15 2.76
CA PRO A 30 19.01 -13.62 2.46
C PRO A 30 19.85 -14.54 1.56
N ASP A 31 19.77 -15.86 1.77
CA ASP A 31 20.58 -16.85 1.04
C ASP A 31 20.25 -16.95 -0.47
N VAL A 32 19.06 -16.48 -0.86
CA VAL A 32 18.63 -16.42 -2.27
C VAL A 32 19.37 -15.31 -3.02
N LEU A 33 19.80 -14.26 -2.32
CA LEU A 33 20.42 -13.06 -2.88
C LEU A 33 21.96 -13.20 -3.03
N ASN A 34 22.59 -14.15 -2.34
CA ASN A 34 24.06 -14.28 -2.30
C ASN A 34 24.69 -15.07 -3.47
N ASN A 35 23.90 -15.71 -4.35
CA ASN A 35 24.42 -16.73 -5.28
C ASN A 35 24.28 -16.39 -6.78
N GLN A 36 24.10 -15.13 -7.16
CA GLN A 36 23.82 -14.80 -8.57
C GLN A 36 24.74 -13.71 -9.15
N ASP A 37 25.14 -13.95 -10.40
CA ASP A 37 26.04 -13.09 -11.18
C ASP A 37 25.61 -11.62 -11.15
N GLN A 38 26.61 -10.75 -11.03
CA GLN A 38 26.56 -9.29 -10.80
C GLN A 38 25.76 -8.46 -11.82
N SER A 39 25.04 -9.06 -12.77
CA SER A 39 24.22 -8.38 -13.76
C SER A 39 22.83 -7.97 -13.26
N THR A 40 22.34 -8.62 -12.20
CA THR A 40 21.08 -8.23 -11.54
C THR A 40 21.45 -7.44 -10.31
N VAL A 41 21.11 -6.14 -10.28
CA VAL A 41 21.42 -5.31 -9.11
C VAL A 41 20.50 -5.74 -7.97
N ILE A 42 21.07 -6.52 -7.07
CA ILE A 42 20.45 -6.95 -5.83
C ILE A 42 20.62 -5.80 -4.84
N PHE A 43 19.52 -5.13 -4.52
CA PHE A 43 19.53 -4.03 -3.54
C PHE A 43 19.38 -4.59 -2.13
N ASP A 44 20.13 -3.99 -1.22
CA ASP A 44 20.14 -4.32 0.20
C ASP A 44 18.73 -4.25 0.78
N SER A 45 18.44 -5.16 1.70
CA SER A 45 17.09 -5.48 2.16
C SER A 45 16.46 -4.42 3.08
N ASP A 46 17.18 -3.32 3.34
CA ASP A 46 16.69 -2.08 3.96
C ASP A 46 16.12 -1.08 2.94
N ASP A 47 16.39 -1.25 1.64
CA ASP A 47 15.78 -0.43 0.60
C ASP A 47 14.33 -0.85 0.38
N ALA A 48 13.45 -0.11 1.04
CA ALA A 48 12.03 0.01 0.77
C ALA A 48 11.67 -0.08 -0.73
N ILE A 49 11.12 -1.21 -1.18
CA ILE A 49 10.65 -1.35 -2.57
C ILE A 49 9.34 -0.61 -2.70
N LYS A 50 9.34 0.54 -3.38
CA LYS A 50 8.13 1.29 -3.66
C LYS A 50 7.54 0.89 -5.00
N THR A 51 6.40 0.22 -4.95
CA THR A 51 5.59 -0.07 -6.14
C THR A 51 4.22 0.57 -5.95
N LEU A 52 3.89 1.56 -6.80
CA LEU A 52 2.57 2.22 -6.80
C LEU A 52 2.16 2.83 -5.44
N GLY A 53 3.13 3.30 -4.64
CA GLY A 53 2.89 3.87 -3.31
C GLY A 53 2.85 2.86 -2.15
N LEU A 54 2.91 1.56 -2.46
CA LEU A 54 3.11 0.49 -1.49
C LEU A 54 4.61 0.26 -1.30
N GLN A 55 5.07 0.24 -0.05
CA GLN A 55 6.44 -0.11 0.30
C GLN A 55 6.48 -1.53 0.86
N TRP A 56 7.35 -2.39 0.32
CA TRP A 56 7.65 -3.69 0.95
C TRP A 56 9.02 -3.63 1.62
N LYS A 57 9.10 -4.17 2.84
CA LYS A 57 10.33 -4.39 3.61
C LYS A 57 10.63 -5.89 3.59
N PRO A 58 11.54 -6.38 2.71
CA PRO A 58 11.80 -7.80 2.55
C PRO A 58 12.30 -8.47 3.83
N ASN A 59 13.19 -7.82 4.59
CA ASN A 59 13.75 -8.35 5.84
C ASN A 59 12.69 -8.76 6.88
N THR A 60 11.66 -7.94 7.02
CA THR A 60 10.60 -8.16 8.02
C THR A 60 9.35 -8.78 7.40
N ASP A 61 9.33 -8.96 6.09
CA ASP A 61 8.14 -9.31 5.30
C ASP A 61 6.92 -8.42 5.61
N VAL A 62 7.14 -7.10 5.64
CA VAL A 62 6.09 -6.13 6.00
C VAL A 62 5.79 -5.20 4.84
N PHE A 63 4.49 -5.05 4.54
CA PHE A 63 3.99 -3.97 3.69
C PHE A 63 3.71 -2.71 4.51
N VAL A 64 4.17 -1.57 4.00
CA VAL A 64 4.08 -0.26 4.61
C VAL A 64 3.34 0.68 3.66
N PHE A 65 2.30 1.33 4.18
CA PHE A 65 1.61 2.42 3.51
C PHE A 65 2.03 3.73 4.17
N SER A 66 2.69 4.61 3.42
CA SER A 66 3.08 5.92 3.92
C SER A 66 2.00 6.94 3.57
N VAL A 67 1.39 7.53 4.59
CA VAL A 67 0.45 8.64 4.45
C VAL A 67 1.02 9.87 5.13
N GLN A 68 0.91 11.02 4.48
CA GLN A 68 1.26 12.30 5.09
C GLN A 68 0.05 12.83 5.87
N PRO A 69 0.23 13.34 7.10
CA PRO A 69 -0.85 13.97 7.84
C PRO A 69 -1.45 15.12 7.05
N TYR A 70 -2.78 15.21 7.04
CA TYR A 70 -3.46 16.35 6.46
C TYR A 70 -3.29 17.57 7.38
N THR A 71 -2.65 18.63 6.88
CA THR A 71 -2.25 19.80 7.67
C THR A 71 -3.20 20.99 7.55
N SER A 72 -4.13 20.98 6.60
CA SER A 72 -5.06 22.08 6.38
C SER A 72 -6.25 22.00 7.34
N THR A 73 -6.74 23.16 7.78
CA THR A 73 -7.91 23.26 8.67
C THR A 73 -9.23 23.15 7.92
N LYS A 74 -9.23 23.32 6.59
CA LYS A 74 -10.44 23.25 5.76
C LYS A 74 -10.66 21.82 5.31
N VAL A 75 -11.67 21.16 5.88
CA VAL A 75 -12.10 19.82 5.44
C VAL A 75 -13.35 19.96 4.56
N THR A 76 -13.27 19.49 3.32
CA THR A 76 -14.40 19.42 2.39
C THR A 76 -14.53 17.99 1.87
N LYS A 77 -15.70 17.63 1.31
CA LYS A 77 -15.85 16.33 0.64
C LYS A 77 -14.80 16.11 -0.46
N ARG A 78 -14.42 17.18 -1.17
CA ARG A 78 -13.37 17.14 -2.20
C ARG A 78 -11.99 16.84 -1.61
N THR A 79 -11.63 17.44 -0.48
CA THR A 79 -10.33 17.16 0.16
C THR A 79 -10.30 15.75 0.74
N ILE A 80 -11.38 15.28 1.35
CA ILE A 80 -11.49 13.88 1.82
C ILE A 80 -11.30 12.90 0.66
N LEU A 81 -12.01 13.10 -0.45
CA LEU A 81 -11.87 12.24 -1.63
C LEU A 81 -10.45 12.27 -2.20
N SER A 82 -9.83 13.45 -2.24
CA SER A 82 -8.44 13.61 -2.67
C SER A 82 -7.47 12.84 -1.77
N GLU A 83 -7.65 12.88 -0.44
CA GLU A 83 -6.80 12.11 0.48
C GLU A 83 -7.02 10.60 0.34
N ILE A 84 -8.27 10.14 0.19
CA ILE A 84 -8.57 8.72 -0.07
C ILE A 84 -7.90 8.25 -1.36
N GLY A 85 -7.94 9.08 -2.41
CA GLY A 85 -7.37 8.74 -3.72
C GLY A 85 -5.85 8.59 -3.73
N LYS A 86 -5.13 9.16 -2.75
CA LYS A 86 -3.67 8.96 -2.60
C LYS A 86 -3.32 7.55 -2.12
N ILE A 87 -4.28 6.86 -1.51
CA ILE A 87 -4.09 5.51 -0.99
C ILE A 87 -4.42 4.52 -2.11
N PHE A 88 -3.37 4.08 -2.82
CA PHE A 88 -3.50 3.07 -3.86
C PHE A 88 -3.33 1.67 -3.26
N ASP A 89 -4.37 0.83 -3.38
CA ASP A 89 -4.41 -0.51 -2.79
C ASP A 89 -5.08 -1.51 -3.76
N PRO A 90 -4.33 -2.01 -4.77
CA PRO A 90 -4.89 -2.89 -5.79
C PRO A 90 -5.26 -4.27 -5.22
N LEU A 91 -4.54 -4.71 -4.18
CA LEU A 91 -4.71 -6.00 -3.52
C LEU A 91 -5.70 -5.94 -2.34
N ARG A 92 -6.23 -4.75 -2.01
CA ARG A 92 -7.19 -4.52 -0.92
C ARG A 92 -6.63 -4.86 0.49
N LEU A 93 -5.32 -4.74 0.69
CA LEU A 93 -4.64 -5.03 1.96
C LEU A 93 -5.12 -4.14 3.12
N ILE A 94 -5.55 -2.91 2.82
CA ILE A 94 -6.01 -1.91 3.81
C ILE A 94 -7.47 -1.49 3.55
N ASN A 95 -8.26 -2.39 2.98
CA ASN A 95 -9.68 -2.17 2.71
C ASN A 95 -10.49 -1.68 3.92
N PRO A 96 -10.28 -2.16 5.17
CA PRO A 96 -11.02 -1.64 6.33
C PRO A 96 -10.85 -0.13 6.54
N ILE A 97 -9.67 0.41 6.21
CA ILE A 97 -9.37 1.84 6.35
C ILE A 97 -10.01 2.63 5.20
N THR A 98 -9.80 2.19 3.96
CA THR A 98 -10.33 2.89 2.78
C THR A 98 -11.86 2.83 2.71
N LEU A 99 -12.49 1.75 3.16
CA LEU A 99 -13.93 1.61 3.30
C LEU A 99 -14.50 2.59 4.33
N LYS A 100 -13.91 2.66 5.53
CA LYS A 100 -14.34 3.63 6.56
C LYS A 100 -14.30 5.06 6.03
N ALA A 101 -13.23 5.42 5.33
CA ALA A 101 -13.10 6.76 4.74
C ALA A 101 -14.19 7.04 3.67
N LYS A 102 -14.51 6.05 2.83
CA LYS A 102 -15.62 6.15 1.85
C LYS A 102 -16.98 6.27 2.53
N LEU A 103 -17.22 5.56 3.62
CA LEU A 103 -18.46 5.66 4.40
C LEU A 103 -18.61 7.04 5.06
N ILE A 104 -17.52 7.62 5.57
CA ILE A 104 -17.49 9.01 6.09
C ILE A 104 -17.81 10.00 4.96
N MET A 105 -17.19 9.86 3.79
CA MET A 105 -17.46 10.70 2.62
C MET A 105 -18.95 10.66 2.20
N GLN A 106 -19.58 9.50 2.33
CA GLN A 106 -21.00 9.27 2.03
C GLN A 106 -21.94 9.72 3.16
N GLY A 107 -21.42 10.19 4.30
CA GLY A 107 -22.22 10.59 5.46
C GLY A 107 -22.88 9.44 6.20
N ARG A 108 -22.45 8.19 5.96
CA ARG A 108 -23.00 6.98 6.59
C ARG A 108 -22.43 6.72 7.98
N ILE A 109 -21.24 7.27 8.25
CA ILE A 109 -20.60 7.24 9.56
C ILE A 109 -20.39 8.70 9.98
N VAL A 110 -21.06 9.10 11.04
CA VAL A 110 -20.69 10.31 11.78
C VAL A 110 -19.58 9.95 12.77
N PRO A 111 -18.50 10.73 12.87
CA PRO A 111 -17.53 10.53 13.94
C PRO A 111 -18.28 10.60 15.26
N PHE A 112 -18.01 9.67 16.17
CA PHE A 112 -18.51 9.72 17.54
C PHE A 112 -17.94 10.97 18.21
N HIS A 113 -18.63 12.09 18.02
CA HIS A 113 -18.47 13.25 18.86
C HIS A 113 -19.12 12.83 20.17
N GLY A 114 -18.33 12.76 21.24
CA GLY A 114 -18.81 12.57 22.61
C GLY A 114 -19.63 13.78 23.07
N THR A 115 -20.68 14.12 22.34
CA THR A 115 -21.66 15.12 22.70
C THR A 115 -22.89 14.38 23.20
N ASN A 116 -23.08 14.47 24.50
CA ASN A 116 -24.26 14.09 25.26
C ASN A 116 -25.52 14.48 24.47
N ARG A 117 -26.21 13.50 23.86
CA ARG A 117 -27.51 13.74 23.24
C ARG A 117 -28.55 13.85 24.36
N SER A 118 -28.73 15.05 24.88
CA SER A 118 -30.04 15.40 25.44
C SER A 118 -31.03 15.40 24.27
N HIS A 119 -32.03 14.53 24.39
CA HIS A 119 -33.20 14.52 23.55
C HIS A 119 -33.80 15.92 23.48
N ASN A 120 -33.93 16.48 22.28
CA ASN A 120 -34.97 17.44 21.98
C ASN A 120 -35.42 17.18 20.53
N LEU A 121 -36.59 16.56 20.42
CA LEU A 121 -37.41 16.56 19.22
C LEU A 121 -37.57 18.01 18.75
N CYS A 122 -37.17 18.29 17.51
CA CYS A 122 -37.58 19.51 16.83
C CYS A 122 -38.66 19.11 15.82
N THR A 123 -39.89 19.49 16.14
CA THR A 123 -41.05 19.50 15.25
C THR A 123 -40.80 20.49 14.10
N LEU A 124 -41.10 20.06 12.88
CA LEU A 124 -41.16 20.95 11.71
C LEU A 124 -42.52 21.69 11.69
N PRO A 125 -42.56 22.97 11.32
CA PRO A 125 -43.74 23.56 10.70
C PRO A 125 -43.50 23.81 9.20
N GLY A 126 -44.53 23.54 8.39
CA GLY A 126 -44.55 23.77 6.95
C GLY A 126 -45.37 22.73 6.23
#